data_AF-A0A0X7BCA0-F1
#
_entry.id   AF-A0A0X7BCA0-F1
#
_cell.length_a   1.000
_cell.length_b   1.000
_cell.length_c   1.000
_cell.angle_alpha   90.00
_cell.angle_beta   90.00
_cell.angle_gamma   90.00
#
_symmetry.space_group_name_H-M   'P 1'
#
loop_
_entity.id
_entity.type
_entity.pdbx_description
1 polymer ?
#
loop_
_entity_poly.entity_id
_entity_poly.type
_entity_poly.pdbx_seq_one_letter_code
_entity_poly.pdbx_strand_id
1 'polypeptide(L)'
;MNNVKIEPFKVIGISVRTSNENNQAATDISKLWDNFVSKNILELIPNKIDNTIYSIYTEYESDHTKTYTTLLGCKVTNLNTIPDGMVGKSFDGGKYETINQR
;
A
#
# COMPACT_ATOMS: atom_id res chain seq x y z
N MET A 1 14.97 -15.41 12.00
CA MET A 1 14.42 -14.10 11.58
C MET A 1 15.44 -13.45 10.65
N ASN A 2 15.02 -13.06 9.45
CA ASN A 2 15.88 -12.37 8.50
C ASN A 2 15.60 -10.87 8.60
N ASN A 3 16.56 -10.13 9.13
CA ASN A 3 16.52 -8.68 9.13
C ASN A 3 16.96 -8.17 7.77
N VAL A 4 16.15 -7.31 7.16
CA VAL A 4 16.46 -6.65 5.90
C VAL A 4 16.46 -5.14 6.10
N LYS A 5 17.37 -4.47 5.41
CA LYS A 5 17.32 -3.01 5.29
C LYS A 5 16.51 -2.67 4.04
N ILE A 6 15.45 -1.89 4.21
CA ILE A 6 14.69 -1.32 3.11
C ILE A 6 15.13 0.14 2.98
N GLU A 7 15.60 0.52 1.79
CA GLU A 7 15.92 1.93 1.49
C GLU A 7 14.64 2.76 1.32
N PRO A 8 14.69 4.09 1.51
CA PRO A 8 13.55 4.97 1.27
C PRO A 8 12.92 4.75 -0.11
N PHE A 9 11.59 4.79 -0.18
CA PHE A 9 10.85 4.53 -1.42
C PHE A 9 9.55 5.32 -1.47
N LYS A 10 8.96 5.40 -2.66
CA LYS A 10 7.71 6.11 -2.93
C LYS A 10 6.73 5.16 -3.61
N VAL A 11 5.45 5.30 -3.29
CA VAL A 11 4.38 4.45 -3.84
C VAL A 11 3.24 5.33 -4.30
N ILE A 12 2.68 5.01 -5.47
CA ILE A 12 1.39 5.52 -5.94
C ILE A 12 0.41 4.36 -6.04
N GLY A 13 -0.84 4.60 -5.67
CA GLY A 13 -1.90 3.60 -5.74
C GLY A 13 -3.23 4.12 -5.22
N ILE A 14 -4.14 3.21 -4.85
CA ILE A 14 -5.41 3.53 -4.21
C ILE A 14 -5.40 3.08 -2.75
N SER A 15 -6.15 3.76 -1.91
CA SER A 15 -6.19 3.46 -0.48
C SER A 15 -7.60 3.43 0.08
N VAL A 16 -7.77 2.70 1.17
CA VAL A 16 -8.99 2.70 1.98
C VAL A 16 -8.63 2.87 3.46
N ARG A 17 -9.45 3.63 4.19
CA ARG A 17 -9.39 3.68 5.65
C ARG A 17 -10.30 2.59 6.20
N THR A 18 -9.77 1.70 7.02
CA THR A 18 -10.51 0.54 7.52
C THR A 18 -10.12 0.21 8.97
N SER A 19 -10.76 -0.80 9.55
CA SER A 19 -10.50 -1.29 10.90
C SER A 19 -10.63 -2.81 10.98
N ASN A 20 -9.98 -3.42 11.97
CA ASN A 20 -10.17 -4.84 12.26
C ASN A 20 -11.48 -5.13 13.02
N GLU A 21 -12.18 -4.09 13.49
CA GLU A 21 -13.46 -4.23 14.18
C GLU A 21 -14.51 -4.82 13.23
N ASN A 22 -15.29 -5.77 13.73
CA ASN A 22 -16.38 -6.42 12.99
C ASN A 22 -15.99 -7.01 11.62
N ASN A 23 -14.72 -7.41 11.44
CA ASN A 23 -14.17 -7.89 10.16
C ASN A 23 -14.29 -6.89 8.99
N GLN A 24 -14.36 -5.59 9.28
CA GLN A 24 -14.51 -4.56 8.26
C GLN A 24 -13.32 -4.57 7.27
N ALA A 25 -12.09 -4.72 7.77
CA ALA A 25 -10.88 -4.82 6.96
C ALA A 25 -10.95 -5.90 5.88
N ALA A 26 -11.51 -7.08 6.20
CA ALA A 26 -11.64 -8.15 5.22
C ALA A 26 -12.51 -7.73 4.02
N THR A 27 -13.61 -7.02 4.29
CA THR A 27 -14.51 -6.53 3.25
C THR A 27 -13.89 -5.39 2.46
N ASP A 28 -13.32 -4.39 3.14
CA ASP A 28 -12.79 -3.19 2.51
C ASP A 28 -11.53 -3.50 1.67
N ILE A 29 -10.65 -4.35 2.18
CA ILE A 29 -9.42 -4.74 1.47
C ILE A 29 -9.75 -5.63 0.27
N SER A 30 -10.74 -6.53 0.36
CA SER A 30 -11.21 -7.29 -0.81
C SER A 30 -11.72 -6.36 -1.90
N LYS A 31 -12.59 -5.40 -1.54
CA LYS A 31 -13.09 -4.39 -2.49
C LYS A 31 -11.99 -3.51 -3.06
N LEU A 32 -10.96 -3.18 -2.26
CA LEU A 32 -9.80 -2.42 -2.72
C LEU A 32 -9.06 -3.17 -3.83
N TRP A 33 -8.80 -4.47 -3.63
CA TRP A 33 -8.19 -5.33 -4.65
C TRP A 33 -9.06 -5.47 -5.90
N ASP A 34 -10.36 -5.73 -5.74
CA ASP A 34 -11.29 -5.84 -6.87
C ASP A 34 -11.28 -4.56 -7.71
N ASN A 35 -11.31 -3.39 -7.07
CA ASN A 35 -11.20 -2.10 -7.74
C ASN A 35 -9.85 -1.91 -8.44
N PHE A 36 -8.75 -2.30 -7.79
CA PHE A 36 -7.40 -2.17 -8.35
C PHE A 36 -7.25 -2.97 -9.64
N VAL A 37 -7.74 -4.22 -9.64
CA VAL A 37 -7.64 -5.14 -10.78
C VAL A 37 -8.64 -4.76 -11.87
N SER A 38 -9.93 -4.60 -11.53
CA SER A 38 -10.99 -4.35 -12.52
C SER A 38 -10.81 -3.03 -13.28
N LYS A 39 -10.27 -2.00 -12.64
CA LYS A 39 -9.99 -0.70 -13.25
C LYS A 39 -8.59 -0.60 -13.84
N ASN A 40 -7.82 -1.70 -13.84
CA ASN A 40 -6.46 -1.77 -14.34
C ASN A 40 -5.56 -0.66 -13.76
N ILE A 41 -5.69 -0.38 -12.47
CA ILE A 41 -5.06 0.75 -11.79
C ILE A 41 -3.54 0.71 -11.94
N LEU A 42 -2.94 -0.48 -11.92
CA LEU A 42 -1.50 -0.66 -12.10
C LEU A 42 -0.99 0.03 -13.38
N GLU A 43 -1.71 -0.11 -14.49
CA GLU A 43 -1.30 0.47 -15.78
C GLU A 43 -1.39 1.99 -15.79
N LEU A 44 -2.32 2.55 -15.02
CA LEU A 44 -2.54 3.99 -14.91
C LEU A 44 -1.50 4.70 -14.01
N ILE A 45 -0.72 3.96 -13.22
CA ILE A 45 0.32 4.55 -12.36
C ILE A 45 1.51 5.01 -13.22
N PRO A 46 1.93 6.29 -13.15
CA PRO A 46 3.08 6.81 -13.89
C PRO A 46 4.40 6.47 -13.20
N ASN A 47 5.51 6.52 -13.96
CA ASN A 47 6.87 6.46 -13.41
C ASN A 47 7.17 5.21 -12.53
N LYS A 48 6.50 4.09 -12.82
CA LYS A 48 6.70 2.82 -12.13
C LYS A 48 8.15 2.37 -12.24
N ILE A 49 8.72 1.93 -11.12
CA ILE A 49 10.04 1.29 -11.10
C ILE A 49 9.91 -0.13 -11.66
N ASP A 50 8.85 -0.83 -11.25
CA ASP A 50 8.48 -2.16 -11.70
C ASP A 50 6.98 -2.39 -11.51
N ASN A 51 6.51 -3.61 -11.83
CA ASN A 51 5.11 -4.01 -11.68
C ASN A 51 4.85 -4.76 -10.36
N THR A 52 5.76 -4.67 -9.38
CA THR A 52 5.54 -5.28 -8.07
C THR A 52 4.45 -4.52 -7.33
N ILE A 53 3.39 -5.22 -6.95
CA ILE A 53 2.28 -4.65 -6.18
C ILE A 53 2.57 -4.80 -4.69
N TYR A 54 2.45 -3.70 -3.97
CA TYR A 54 2.60 -3.62 -2.52
C TYR A 54 1.24 -3.36 -1.88
N SER A 55 0.87 -4.17 -0.90
CA SER A 55 -0.21 -3.87 0.04
C SER A 55 0.39 -3.37 1.34
N ILE A 56 0.27 -2.07 1.59
CA ILE A 56 0.94 -1.36 2.68
C ILE A 56 -0.09 -0.95 3.72
N TYR A 57 0.17 -1.30 4.97
CA TYR A 57 -0.66 -0.94 6.12
C TYR A 57 0.05 0.18 6.88
N THR A 58 -0.59 1.35 6.99
CA THR A 58 0.05 2.56 7.49
C THR A 58 -0.94 3.50 8.20
N GLU A 59 -0.43 4.59 8.78
CA GLU A 59 -1.22 5.64 9.43
C GLU A 59 -2.17 5.12 10.51
N TYR A 60 -1.73 4.14 11.30
CA TYR A 60 -2.50 3.64 12.44
C TYR A 60 -2.84 4.79 13.40
N GLU A 61 -4.10 4.92 13.83
CA GLU A 61 -4.46 5.92 14.85
C GLU A 61 -3.84 5.59 16.20
N SER A 62 -3.69 4.29 16.50
CA SER A 62 -2.99 3.81 17.68
C SER A 62 -2.52 2.37 17.49
N ASP A 63 -3.25 1.40 18.04
CA ASP A 63 -2.93 -0.02 17.96
C ASP A 63 -3.63 -0.71 16.77
N HIS A 64 -3.50 -2.04 16.71
CA HIS A 64 -4.07 -2.90 15.68
C HIS A 64 -5.60 -3.02 15.72
N THR A 65 -6.27 -2.51 16.76
CA THR A 65 -7.74 -2.51 16.86
C THR A 65 -8.36 -1.27 16.23
N LYS A 66 -7.60 -0.17 16.19
CA LYS A 66 -8.08 1.11 15.64
C LYS A 66 -7.90 1.23 14.14
N THR A 67 -8.43 2.32 13.59
CA THR A 67 -8.44 2.50 12.15
C THR A 67 -7.03 2.67 11.61
N TYR A 68 -6.82 2.18 10.40
CA TYR A 68 -5.57 2.30 9.67
C TYR A 68 -5.85 2.44 8.18
N THR A 69 -4.83 2.84 7.42
CA THR A 69 -4.91 2.97 5.97
C THR A 69 -4.28 1.73 5.33
N THR A 70 -5.03 1.06 4.47
CA THR A 70 -4.44 0.10 3.51
C THR A 70 -4.24 0.81 2.18
N LEU A 71 -3.00 0.83 1.69
CA LEU A 71 -2.60 1.37 0.39
C LEU A 71 -2.18 0.21 -0.52
N LEU A 72 -2.82 0.09 -1.68
CA LEU A 72 -2.47 -0.84 -2.72
C LEU A 72 -1.88 -0.11 -3.91
N GLY A 73 -0.63 -0.40 -4.25
CA GLY A 73 0.09 0.35 -5.30
C GLY A 73 1.45 -0.25 -5.64
N CYS A 74 2.24 0.47 -6.44
CA CYS A 74 3.59 0.05 -6.83
C CYS A 74 4.61 1.16 -6.58
N LYS A 75 5.89 0.78 -6.54
CA LYS A 75 6.97 1.76 -6.36
C LYS A 75 7.12 2.65 -7.58
N VAL A 76 7.34 3.93 -7.34
CA VAL A 76 7.56 4.94 -8.39
C VAL A 76 8.83 5.75 -8.13
N THR A 77 9.42 6.30 -9.18
CA THR A 77 10.66 7.09 -9.05
C THR A 77 10.41 8.45 -8.36
N ASN A 78 9.22 9.04 -8.56
CA ASN A 78 8.84 10.34 -8.01
C ASN A 78 7.32 10.45 -7.82
N LEU A 79 6.88 11.50 -7.11
CA LEU A 79 5.47 11.81 -6.84
C LEU A 79 5.02 13.12 -7.52
N ASN A 80 5.66 13.51 -8.61
CA ASN A 80 5.39 14.81 -9.26
C ASN A 80 4.01 14.83 -9.94
N THR A 81 3.51 13.66 -10.33
CA THR A 81 2.19 13.50 -10.95
C THR A 81 1.51 12.31 -10.31
N ILE A 82 0.42 12.57 -9.59
CA ILE A 82 -0.43 11.56 -9.00
C ILE A 82 -1.75 11.62 -9.77
N PRO A 83 -2.17 10.55 -10.47
CA PRO A 83 -3.44 10.53 -11.19
C PRO A 83 -4.63 10.75 -10.27
N ASP A 84 -5.71 11.31 -10.82
CA ASP A 84 -6.96 11.52 -10.08
C ASP A 84 -7.50 10.22 -9.50
N GLY A 85 -7.95 10.29 -8.25
CA GLY A 85 -8.43 9.12 -7.51
C GLY A 85 -7.32 8.22 -6.94
N MET A 86 -6.05 8.58 -7.09
CA MET A 86 -4.92 7.90 -6.47
C MET A 86 -4.29 8.73 -5.33
N VAL A 87 -3.47 8.08 -4.53
CA VAL A 87 -2.65 8.69 -3.49
C VAL A 87 -1.18 8.35 -3.72
N GLY A 88 -0.31 9.28 -3.36
CA GLY A 88 1.14 9.10 -3.35
C GLY A 88 1.68 9.17 -1.92
N LYS A 89 2.53 8.22 -1.52
CA LYS A 89 3.19 8.21 -0.21
C LYS A 89 4.69 7.98 -0.32
N SER A 90 5.45 8.63 0.55
CA SER A 90 6.89 8.39 0.74
C SER A 90 7.10 7.62 2.03
N PHE A 91 8.06 6.70 2.02
CA PHE A 91 8.45 5.89 3.16
C PHE A 91 9.95 6.03 3.34
N ASP A 92 10.39 6.30 4.57
CA ASP A 92 11.81 6.50 4.89
C ASP A 92 12.64 5.21 4.87
N GLY A 93 11.98 4.06 4.67
CA GLY A 93 12.63 2.76 4.81
C GLY A 93 13.00 2.48 6.27
N GLY A 94 13.97 1.60 6.47
CA GLY A 94 14.39 1.19 7.81
C GLY A 94 14.84 -0.26 7.89
N LYS A 95 14.96 -0.76 9.13
CA LYS A 95 15.22 -2.17 9.41
C LYS A 95 13.89 -2.88 9.60
N TYR A 96 13.67 -3.94 8.83
CA TYR A 96 12.44 -4.72 8.85
C TYR A 96 12.75 -6.19 9.09
N GLU A 97 11.84 -6.87 9.75
CA GLU A 97 11.81 -8.32 9.79
C GLU A 97 10.98 -8.83 8.62
N THR A 98 11.55 -9.72 7.82
CA THR A 98 10.82 -10.37 6.73
C THR A 98 10.30 -11.72 7.20
N ILE A 99 9.00 -11.91 7.03
CA ILE A 99 8.33 -13.20 7.21
C ILE A 99 7.99 -13.72 5.82
N ASN A 100 8.67 -14.78 5.39
CA ASN A 100 8.34 -15.48 4.16
C ASN A 100 7.41 -16.64 4.51
N GLN A 101 6.18 -16.61 4.01
CA GLN A 101 5.30 -17.78 4.06
C GLN A 101 5.53 -18.61 2.78
N ARG A 102 5.70 -19.92 2.96
CA ARG A 102 5.95 -20.90 1.89
C ARG A 102 4.66 -21.28 1.18
#